data_AF-A0A2T3NL69-F1
#
_entry.id   AF-A0A2T3NL69-F1
#
_cell.length_a   1.000
_cell.length_b   1.000
_cell.length_c   1.000
_cell.angle_alpha   90.00
_cell.angle_beta   90.00
_cell.angle_gamma   90.00
#
_symmetry.space_group_name_H-M   'P 1'
#
loop_
_entity.id
_entity.type
_entity.pdbx_description
1 polymer ?
#
loop_
_entity_poly.entity_id
_entity_poly.type
_entity_poly.pdbx_seq_one_letter_code
_entity_poly.pdbx_strand_id
1 'polypeptide(L)'
;MAKSLEQANELLRSWGATIAQCNTAFPTTADQIESDTRINTLFSIQESLELLFNDAKQRQGFMTSTHKNMFDNHKPLSLIANGKLDDLIEVQRQIRSLVCI
;
A
#
# COMPACT_ATOMS: atom_id res chain seq x y z
N MET A 1 -5.05 14.53 12.13
CA MET A 1 -4.31 13.60 13.01
C MET A 1 -3.06 13.17 12.26
N ALA A 2 -1.90 13.13 12.91
CA ALA A 2 -0.68 12.62 12.29
C ALA A 2 -0.84 11.11 12.07
N LYS A 3 -0.58 10.63 10.85
CA LYS A 3 -0.59 9.22 10.49
C LYS A 3 0.65 8.57 11.11
N SER A 4 0.48 7.56 11.98
CA SER A 4 1.61 6.91 12.66
C SER A 4 2.07 5.63 11.95
N LEU A 5 3.30 5.20 12.22
CA LEU A 5 3.84 3.93 11.75
C LEU A 5 3.01 2.73 12.25
N GLU A 6 2.49 2.80 13.47
CA GLU A 6 1.62 1.76 14.03
C GLU A 6 0.35 1.60 13.20
N GLN A 7 -0.32 2.72 12.89
CA GLN A 7 -1.52 2.71 12.05
C GLN A 7 -1.22 2.21 10.63
N ALA A 8 -0.05 2.56 10.09
CA ALA A 8 0.38 2.08 8.78
C ALA A 8 0.62 0.56 8.77
N ASN A 9 1.18 0.02 9.85
CA ASN A 9 1.35 -1.42 10.03
C ASN A 9 0.01 -2.15 10.20
N GLU A 10 -0.93 -1.58 10.96
CA GLU A 10 -2.29 -2.12 11.08
C GLU A 10 -3.02 -2.14 9.73
N LEU A 11 -2.86 -1.08 8.93
CA LEU A 11 -3.43 -1.00 7.59
C LEU A 11 -2.86 -2.10 6.67
N LEU A 12 -1.55 -2.28 6.63
CA LEU A 12 -0.93 -3.37 5.86
C LEU A 12 -1.44 -4.75 6.29
N ARG A 13 -1.57 -4.98 7.60
CA ARG A 13 -2.13 -6.23 8.14
C ARG A 13 -3.59 -6.43 7.73
N SER A 14 -4.38 -5.36 7.70
CA SER A 14 -5.78 -5.42 7.24
C SER A 14 -5.90 -5.86 5.78
N TRP A 15 -4.88 -5.57 4.95
CA TRP A 15 -4.80 -6.06 3.57
C TRP A 15 -4.22 -7.48 3.47
N GLY A 16 -3.76 -8.07 4.58
CA GLY A 16 -3.22 -9.43 4.63
C GLY A 16 -1.68 -9.51 4.67
N ALA A 17 -0.98 -8.42 4.97
CA ALA A 17 0.47 -8.46 5.14
C ALA A 17 0.87 -9.25 6.40
N THR A 18 1.96 -10.00 6.30
CA THR A 18 2.65 -10.61 7.45
C THR A 18 3.52 -9.59 8.18
N ILE A 19 3.92 -9.89 9.41
CA ILE A 19 4.83 -9.04 10.20
C ILE A 19 6.16 -8.80 9.46
N ALA A 20 6.69 -9.82 8.78
CA ALA A 20 7.92 -9.68 7.99
C ALA A 20 7.76 -8.69 6.83
N GLN A 21 6.60 -8.71 6.16
CA GLN A 21 6.30 -7.78 5.07
C GLN A 21 6.10 -6.34 5.59
N CYS A 22 5.49 -6.18 6.76
CA CYS A 22 5.39 -4.88 7.45
C CYS A 22 6.79 -4.28 7.72
N ASN A 23 7.70 -5.08 8.29
CA ASN A 23 9.07 -4.64 8.58
C ASN A 23 9.86 -4.32 7.30
N THR A 24 9.56 -5.00 6.19
CA THR A 24 10.19 -4.75 4.89
C THR A 24 9.65 -3.48 4.25
N ALA A 25 8.33 -3.24 4.34
CA ALA A 25 7.68 -2.03 3.84
C ALA A 25 8.08 -0.77 4.62
N PHE A 26 8.40 -0.92 5.91
CA PHE A 26 8.85 0.15 6.80
C PHE A 26 10.20 -0.22 7.44
N PRO A 27 11.32 -0.14 6.68
CA PRO A 27 12.62 -0.51 7.19
C PRO A 27 13.10 0.49 8.24
N THR A 28 13.73 0.00 9.30
CA THR A 28 14.31 0.85 10.37
C THR A 28 15.50 1.68 9.91
N THR A 29 16.05 1.40 8.73
CA THR A 29 17.12 2.16 8.10
C THR A 29 16.64 3.38 7.33
N ALA A 30 15.33 3.52 7.10
CA ALA A 30 14.77 4.69 6.44
C ALA A 30 14.93 5.93 7.32
N ASP A 31 15.33 7.05 6.72
CA ASP A 31 15.29 8.34 7.39
C ASP A 31 13.84 8.81 7.62
N GLN A 32 13.69 9.90 8.38
CA GLN A 32 12.38 10.43 8.72
C GLN A 32 11.57 10.86 7.48
N ILE A 33 12.23 11.40 6.45
CA ILE A 33 11.55 11.89 5.25
C ILE A 33 11.01 10.71 4.45
N GLU A 34 11.81 9.66 4.26
CA GLU A 34 11.37 8.44 3.61
C GLU A 34 10.25 7.77 4.42
N SER A 35 10.38 7.70 5.74
CA SER A 35 9.36 7.11 6.62
C SER A 35 8.02 7.83 6.52
N ASP A 36 8.01 9.15 6.60
CA ASP A 36 6.81 9.97 6.38
C ASP A 36 6.23 9.78 4.99
N THR A 37 7.09 9.70 3.96
CA THR A 37 6.66 9.48 2.57
C THR A 37 5.95 8.13 2.44
N ARG A 38 6.52 7.06 3.00
CA ARG A 38 5.92 5.71 2.98
C ARG A 38 4.57 5.69 3.68
N ILE A 39 4.49 6.27 4.88
CA ILE A 39 3.25 6.33 5.66
C ILE A 39 2.19 7.09 4.87
N ASN A 40 2.48 8.31 4.42
CA ASN A 40 1.53 9.13 3.69
C ASN A 40 1.06 8.47 2.39
N THR A 41 1.97 7.82 1.66
CA THR A 41 1.66 7.08 0.44
C THR A 41 0.74 5.89 0.71
N LEU A 42 1.01 5.12 1.76
CA LEU A 42 0.18 3.98 2.16
C LEU A 42 -1.25 4.41 2.46
N PHE A 43 -1.43 5.50 3.22
CA PHE A 43 -2.77 6.01 3.49
C PHE A 43 -3.44 6.59 2.24
N SER A 44 -2.70 7.21 1.34
CA SER A 44 -3.25 7.67 0.06
C SER A 44 -3.75 6.51 -0.81
N ILE A 45 -3.09 5.35 -0.75
CA ILE A 45 -3.59 4.11 -1.37
C ILE A 45 -4.92 3.70 -0.73
N GLN A 46 -5.00 3.68 0.60
CA GLN A 46 -6.24 3.35 1.31
C GLN A 46 -7.39 4.29 0.92
N GLU A 47 -7.14 5.60 0.94
CA GLU A 47 -8.12 6.61 0.54
C GLU A 47 -8.62 6.38 -0.89
N SER A 48 -7.73 6.01 -1.82
CA SER A 48 -8.09 5.69 -3.20
C SER A 48 -8.90 4.38 -3.30
N LEU A 49 -8.53 3.36 -2.53
CA LEU A 49 -9.27 2.08 -2.48
C LEU A 49 -10.67 2.25 -1.88
N GLU A 50 -10.85 3.15 -0.92
CA GLU A 50 -12.16 3.46 -0.33
C GLU A 50 -13.09 4.16 -1.31
N LEU A 51 -12.55 4.91 -2.27
CA LEU A 51 -13.33 5.48 -3.36
C LEU A 51 -13.74 4.44 -4.41
N LEU A 52 -12.91 3.41 -4.63
CA LEU A 52 -13.18 2.34 -5.61
C LEU A 52 -14.08 1.24 -5.05
N PHE A 53 -13.96 0.94 -3.76
CA PHE A 53 -14.58 -0.21 -3.13
C PHE A 53 -15.19 0.15 -1.79
N ASN A 54 -16.50 -0.07 -1.65
CA ASN A 54 -17.22 0.17 -0.40
C ASN A 54 -16.83 -0.83 0.70
N ASP A 55 -16.58 -2.09 0.34
CA ASP A 55 -16.33 -3.15 1.32
C ASP A 55 -14.84 -3.45 1.55
N ALA A 56 -14.49 -3.75 2.81
CA ALA A 56 -13.12 -4.04 3.21
C ALA A 56 -12.58 -5.33 2.56
N LYS A 57 -13.41 -6.34 2.32
CA LYS A 57 -12.98 -7.58 1.64
C LYS A 57 -12.69 -7.33 0.17
N GLN A 58 -13.40 -6.39 -0.47
CA GLN A 58 -13.07 -6.00 -1.85
C GLN A 58 -11.72 -5.29 -1.93
N ARG A 59 -11.44 -4.37 -1.00
CA ARG A 59 -10.12 -3.72 -0.88
C ARG A 59 -9.01 -4.73 -0.63
N GLN A 60 -9.21 -5.64 0.32
CA GLN A 60 -8.27 -6.73 0.60
C GLN A 60 -8.09 -7.66 -0.62
N GLY A 61 -9.18 -8.03 -1.28
CA GLY A 61 -9.17 -8.85 -2.49
C GLY A 61 -8.37 -8.18 -3.62
N PHE A 62 -8.54 -6.87 -3.81
CA PHE A 62 -7.75 -6.10 -4.76
C PHE A 62 -6.26 -6.12 -4.42
N MET A 63 -5.89 -5.90 -3.16
CA MET A 63 -4.49 -5.88 -2.73
C MET A 63 -3.80 -7.25 -2.81
N THR A 64 -4.56 -8.34 -2.68
CA THR A 64 -4.04 -9.73 -2.65
C THR A 64 -4.18 -10.49 -3.97
N SER A 65 -4.82 -9.89 -4.97
CA SER A 65 -5.01 -10.47 -6.30
C SER A 65 -3.98 -9.95 -7.30
N THR A 66 -3.64 -10.78 -8.27
CA THR A 66 -2.83 -10.39 -9.43
C THR A 66 -3.72 -9.69 -10.44
N HIS A 67 -3.29 -8.53 -10.93
CA HIS A 67 -4.02 -7.78 -11.97
C HIS A 67 -3.29 -7.90 -13.30
N LYS A 68 -3.99 -8.32 -14.35
CA LYS A 68 -3.39 -8.38 -15.69
C LYS A 68 -3.18 -6.97 -16.23
N ASN A 69 -2.01 -6.71 -16.81
CA ASN A 69 -1.63 -5.41 -17.38
C ASN A 69 -1.54 -4.25 -16.37
N MET A 70 -1.55 -4.55 -15.07
CA MET A 70 -1.29 -3.59 -13.99
C MET A 70 -0.28 -4.20 -13.02
N PHE A 71 0.46 -3.36 -12.30
CA PHE A 71 1.40 -3.80 -11.26
C PHE A 71 2.40 -4.86 -11.75
N ASP A 72 2.83 -4.79 -13.02
CA ASP A 72 3.69 -5.80 -13.66
C ASP A 72 3.19 -7.25 -13.53
N ASN A 73 1.88 -7.45 -13.48
CA ASN A 73 1.23 -8.75 -13.22
C ASN A 73 1.57 -9.34 -11.83
N HIS A 74 1.92 -8.48 -10.87
CA HIS A 74 2.06 -8.83 -9.47
C HIS A 74 0.86 -8.39 -8.64
N LYS A 75 0.85 -8.83 -7.38
CA LYS A 75 -0.12 -8.37 -6.38
C LYS A 75 0.34 -7.00 -5.87
N PRO A 76 -0.56 -6.00 -5.74
CA PRO A 76 -0.19 -4.70 -5.18
C PRO A 76 0.49 -4.83 -3.82
N LEU A 77 -0.04 -5.72 -2.96
CA LEU A 77 0.55 -5.97 -1.65
C LEU A 77 1.96 -6.55 -1.73
N SER A 78 2.25 -7.40 -2.72
CA SER A 78 3.59 -7.97 -2.91
C SER A 78 4.61 -6.91 -3.35
N LEU A 79 4.19 -5.93 -4.15
CA LEU A 79 5.03 -4.80 -4.54
C LEU A 79 5.31 -3.90 -3.34
N ILE A 80 4.31 -3.54 -2.54
CA ILE A 80 4.54 -2.75 -1.31
C ILE A 80 5.46 -3.50 -0.33
N ALA A 81 5.24 -4.81 -0.19
CA ALA A 81 5.99 -5.67 0.72
C ALA A 81 7.44 -5.93 0.29
N ASN A 82 7.86 -5.54 -0.92
CA ASN A 82 9.25 -5.71 -1.34
C ASN A 82 10.19 -4.63 -0.77
N GLY A 83 9.63 -3.60 -0.14
CA GLY A 83 10.34 -2.56 0.59
C GLY A 83 10.90 -1.43 -0.28
N LYS A 84 10.77 -1.48 -1.61
CA LYS A 84 11.22 -0.38 -2.47
C LYS A 84 10.20 0.76 -2.44
N LEU A 85 10.69 1.98 -2.21
CA LEU A 85 9.83 3.17 -2.18
C LEU A 85 9.18 3.42 -3.56
N ASP A 86 9.92 3.21 -4.63
CA ASP A 86 9.44 3.39 -6.01
C ASP A 86 8.25 2.49 -6.32
N ASP A 87 8.32 1.22 -5.91
CA ASP A 87 7.21 0.26 -6.07
C ASP A 87 5.96 0.67 -5.27
N LEU A 88 6.14 1.23 -4.06
CA LEU A 88 5.03 1.78 -3.26
C LEU A 88 4.37 2.99 -3.95
N ILE A 89 5.18 3.90 -4.50
CA ILE A 89 4.70 5.09 -5.23
C ILE A 89 3.99 4.69 -6.53
N GLU A 90 4.53 3.73 -7.27
CA GLU A 90 3.91 3.23 -8.51
C GLU A 90 2.57 2.55 -8.22
N VAL A 91 2.48 1.74 -7.15
CA VAL A 91 1.20 1.18 -6.71
C VAL A 91 0.19 2.28 -6.41
N GLN A 92 0.58 3.32 -5.66
CA GLN A 92 -0.29 4.47 -5.40
C GLN A 92 -0.73 5.15 -6.70
N ARG A 93 0.19 5.39 -7.63
CA ARG A 93 -0.10 6.03 -8.91
C ARG A 93 -1.12 5.25 -9.72
N GLN A 94 -0.92 3.95 -9.87
CA GLN A 94 -1.81 3.08 -10.64
C GLN A 94 -3.20 3.02 -10.00
N ILE A 95 -3.31 2.85 -8.68
CA ILE A 95 -4.61 2.83 -7.99
C ILE A 95 -5.31 4.19 -8.11
N ARG A 96 -4.58 5.30 -7.94
CA ARG A 96 -5.14 6.64 -8.12
C ARG A 96 -5.66 6.87 -9.54
N SER A 97 -4.98 6.32 -10.55
CA SER A 97 -5.44 6.40 -11.94
C SER A 97 -6.78 5.72 -12.17
N LEU A 98 -7.18 4.75 -11.33
CA LEU A 98 -8.48 4.10 -11.42
C LEU A 98 -9.62 4.96 -10.86
N VAL A 99 -9.30 5.89 -9.96
CA VAL A 99 -10.27 6.79 -9.31
C VAL A 99 -10.62 7.97 -10.22
N CYS A 100 -9.67 8.44 -11.03
CA CYS A 100 -9.83 9.63 -11.88
C CYS A 100 -10.43 9.35 -13.28
N ILE A 101 -11.23 8.28 -13.42
CA ILE A 101 -11.88 7.89 -14.68
C ILE A 101 -13.34 8.30 -14.69
#